data_AF-A0A832B9P5-F1
#
_entry.id   AF-A0A832B9P5-F1
#
_cell.length_a   1.000
_cell.length_b   1.000
_cell.length_c   1.000
_cell.angle_alpha   90.00
_cell.angle_beta   90.00
_cell.angle_gamma   90.00
#
_symmetry.space_group_name_H-M   'P 1'
#
loop_
_entity.id
_entity.type
_entity.pdbx_description
1 polymer ?
#
loop_
_entity_poly.entity_id
_entity_poly.type
_entity_poly.pdbx_seq_one_letter_code
_entity_poly.pdbx_strand_id
1 'polypeptide(L)'
;MANPNEFRVNPPMNRLNTSLPKVGIRPTIDGRYGGVRESLEGPTMAMAQAAARFITENVRHACGLPVECVIADTCIGGVAEAARCARKFA
;
A
#
# COMPACT_ATOMS: atom_id res chain seq x y z
N MET A 1 -8.70 -41.58 10.00
CA MET A 1 -8.39 -40.13 9.98
C MET A 1 -8.26 -39.75 8.52
N ALA A 2 -9.02 -38.77 8.02
CA ALA A 2 -8.92 -38.34 6.62
C ALA A 2 -7.52 -37.74 6.38
N ASN A 3 -6.86 -38.16 5.30
CA ASN A 3 -5.53 -37.67 4.98
C ASN A 3 -5.68 -36.27 4.36
N PRO A 4 -5.16 -35.19 4.97
CA PRO A 4 -5.35 -33.83 4.46
C PRO A 4 -4.78 -33.62 3.05
N ASN A 5 -3.91 -34.53 2.57
CA ASN A 5 -3.36 -34.54 1.22
C ASN A 5 -4.28 -35.15 0.15
N GLU A 6 -5.46 -35.67 0.49
CA GLU A 6 -6.43 -36.20 -0.49
C GLU A 6 -7.25 -35.12 -1.20
N PHE A 7 -7.28 -33.89 -0.69
CA PHE A 7 -8.08 -32.81 -1.27
C PHE A 7 -7.30 -31.98 -2.29
N ARG A 8 -7.85 -31.82 -3.49
CA ARG A 8 -7.27 -30.94 -4.52
C ARG A 8 -7.36 -29.48 -4.07
N VAL A 9 -6.24 -28.89 -3.65
CA VAL A 9 -6.13 -27.46 -3.31
C VAL A 9 -5.79 -26.66 -4.57
N ASN A 10 -6.55 -25.61 -4.83
CA ASN A 10 -6.24 -24.66 -5.90
C ASN A 10 -5.26 -23.59 -5.40
N PRO A 11 -4.24 -23.20 -6.17
CA PRO A 11 -3.35 -22.12 -5.78
C PRO A 11 -4.07 -20.76 -5.79
N PRO A 12 -3.62 -19.79 -4.99
CA PRO A 12 -4.11 -18.42 -5.05
C PRO A 12 -3.99 -17.81 -6.45
N MET A 13 -5.09 -17.28 -6.99
CA MET A 13 -5.10 -16.60 -8.29
C MET A 13 -6.29 -15.66 -8.42
N ASN A 14 -6.12 -14.53 -9.11
CA ASN A 14 -7.26 -13.69 -9.46
C ASN A 14 -8.12 -14.38 -10.54
N ARG A 15 -9.41 -14.55 -10.25
CA ARG A 15 -10.39 -15.18 -11.15
C ARG A 15 -11.42 -14.19 -11.71
N LEU A 16 -11.37 -12.94 -11.28
CA LEU A 16 -12.29 -11.90 -11.73
C LEU A 16 -11.75 -11.24 -13.01
N ASN A 17 -12.66 -10.67 -13.80
CA ASN A 17 -12.31 -9.99 -15.05
C ASN A 17 -11.56 -8.66 -14.84
N THR A 18 -11.52 -8.16 -13.60
CA THR A 18 -10.86 -6.91 -13.24
C THR A 18 -9.58 -7.16 -12.45
N SER A 19 -8.69 -6.18 -12.44
CA SER A 19 -7.55 -6.16 -11.52
C SER A 19 -8.02 -6.18 -10.06
N LEU A 20 -7.17 -6.72 -9.18
CA LEU A 20 -7.41 -6.66 -7.75
C LEU A 20 -7.23 -5.21 -7.25
N PRO A 21 -8.06 -4.75 -6.31
CA PRO A 21 -7.92 -3.41 -5.75
C PRO A 21 -6.61 -3.29 -4.98
N LYS A 22 -6.00 -2.10 -5.02
CA LYS A 22 -4.77 -1.80 -4.29
C LYS A 22 -5.05 -0.84 -3.14
N VAL A 23 -4.16 -0.81 -2.15
CA VAL A 23 -4.21 0.16 -1.05
C VAL A 23 -3.31 1.35 -1.36
N GLY A 24 -3.87 2.55 -1.46
CA GLY A 24 -3.13 3.78 -1.63
C GLY A 24 -2.65 4.35 -0.28
N ILE A 25 -1.35 4.53 -0.11
CA ILE A 25 -0.73 5.06 1.12
C ILE A 25 -0.22 6.49 0.87
N ARG A 26 -0.71 7.42 1.68
CA ARG A 26 -0.50 8.86 1.55
C ARG A 26 0.34 9.39 2.73
N PRO A 27 1.68 9.46 2.61
CA PRO A 27 2.54 10.04 3.65
C PRO A 27 2.27 11.56 3.78
N THR A 28 1.45 11.96 4.74
CA THR A 28 1.19 13.38 5.02
C THR A 28 2.26 13.95 5.94
N ILE A 29 2.71 15.17 5.66
CA ILE A 29 3.79 15.84 6.39
C ILE A 29 3.42 17.29 6.69
N ASP A 30 4.09 17.91 7.65
CA ASP A 30 4.07 19.36 7.81
C ASP A 30 4.72 20.04 6.58
N GLY A 31 3.99 20.94 5.92
CA GLY A 31 4.45 21.65 4.72
C GLY A 31 5.41 22.82 5.00
N ARG A 32 5.70 23.15 6.26
CA ARG A 32 6.58 24.26 6.63
C ARG A 32 8.04 23.95 6.32
N TYR A 33 8.65 24.79 5.49
CA TYR A 33 10.08 24.75 5.16
C TYR A 33 10.93 25.52 6.16
N GLY A 34 12.25 25.32 6.12
CA GLY A 34 13.19 25.98 7.03
C GLY A 34 13.59 25.12 8.22
N GLY A 35 13.54 23.79 8.07
CA GLY A 35 14.03 22.81 9.02
C GLY A 35 12.96 21.82 9.50
N VAL A 36 11.69 22.21 9.47
CA VAL A 36 10.59 21.34 9.95
C VAL A 36 10.36 20.19 8.97
N ARG A 37 9.96 20.50 7.74
CA ARG A 37 9.68 19.48 6.72
C ARG A 37 10.89 18.60 6.44
N GLU A 38 12.06 19.21 6.29
CA GLU A 38 13.32 18.53 5.97
C GLU A 38 13.68 17.48 7.03
N SER A 39 13.39 17.75 8.31
CA SER A 39 13.62 16.80 9.40
C SER A 39 12.62 15.63 9.44
N LEU A 40 11.44 15.79 8.83
CA LEU A 40 10.33 14.84 8.90
C LEU A 40 10.17 13.97 7.63
N GLU A 41 10.74 14.36 6.48
CA GLU A 41 10.60 13.65 5.20
C GLU A 41 11.01 12.17 5.29
N GLY A 42 12.20 11.90 5.84
CA GLY A 42 12.73 10.55 6.00
C GLY A 42 11.83 9.65 6.88
N PRO A 43 11.55 10.06 8.13
CA PRO A 43 10.66 9.31 9.03
C PRO A 43 9.24 9.10 8.45
N THR A 44 8.67 10.13 7.82
CA THR A 44 7.31 10.05 7.26
C THR A 44 7.24 9.03 6.11
N MET A 45 8.23 9.04 5.22
CA MET A 45 8.28 8.06 4.12
C MET A 45 8.58 6.65 4.64
N ALA A 46 9.46 6.51 5.65
CA ALA A 46 9.75 5.22 6.27
C ALA A 46 8.50 4.60 6.91
N MET A 47 7.64 5.41 7.53
CA MET A 47 6.36 4.98 8.08
C MET A 47 5.41 4.45 6.99
N ALA A 48 5.31 5.16 5.86
CA ALA A 48 4.50 4.71 4.73
C ALA A 48 4.99 3.36 4.15
N GLN A 49 6.31 3.18 4.05
CA GLN A 49 6.90 1.92 3.60
C GLN A 49 6.69 0.79 4.62
N ALA A 50 6.78 1.08 5.92
CA ALA A 50 6.51 0.09 6.97
C ALA A 50 5.05 -0.37 6.94
N ALA A 51 4.11 0.57 6.76
CA ALA A 51 2.70 0.25 6.59
C ALA A 51 2.45 -0.61 5.34
N ALA A 52 3.08 -0.27 4.21
CA ALA A 52 2.97 -1.05 2.97
C ALA A 52 3.45 -2.50 3.15
N ARG A 53 4.60 -2.70 3.80
CA ARG A 53 5.13 -4.03 4.12
C ARG A 53 4.17 -4.81 5.02
N PHE A 54 3.75 -4.19 6.13
CA PHE A 54 2.85 -4.83 7.08
C PHE A 54 1.53 -5.27 6.43
N ILE A 55 0.91 -4.41 5.62
CA ILE A 55 -0.34 -4.75 4.91
C ILE A 55 -0.11 -5.88 3.92
N THR A 56 0.94 -5.81 3.11
CA THR A 56 1.25 -6.83 2.10
C THR A 56 1.53 -8.20 2.75
N GLU A 57 2.21 -8.22 3.89
CA GLU A 57 2.56 -9.44 4.62
C GLU A 57 1.34 -10.10 5.28
N ASN A 58 0.41 -9.31 5.83
CA ASN A 58 -0.66 -9.82 6.70
C ASN A 58 -2.05 -9.86 6.06
N VAL A 59 -2.31 -9.10 4.99
CA VAL A 59 -3.63 -9.02 4.36
C VAL A 59 -3.65 -9.76 3.04
N ARG A 60 -4.72 -10.52 2.79
CA ARG A 60 -4.95 -11.25 1.54
C ARG A 60 -6.30 -10.84 0.95
N HIS A 61 -6.38 -10.84 -0.37
CA HIS A 61 -7.65 -10.83 -1.07
C HIS A 61 -8.40 -12.15 -0.84
N ALA A 62 -9.71 -12.18 -1.13
CA ALA A 62 -10.51 -13.39 -1.04
C ALA A 62 -9.99 -14.55 -1.92
N CYS A 63 -9.22 -14.23 -2.96
CA CYS A 63 -8.57 -15.21 -3.83
C CYS A 63 -7.22 -15.73 -3.30
N GLY A 64 -6.79 -15.30 -2.10
CA GLY A 64 -5.57 -15.73 -1.43
C GLY A 64 -4.29 -14.98 -1.81
N LEU A 65 -4.34 -14.06 -2.79
CA LEU A 65 -3.18 -13.23 -3.16
C LEU A 65 -2.95 -12.10 -2.14
N PRO A 66 -1.69 -11.69 -1.88
CA PRO A 66 -1.37 -10.55 -1.03
C PRO A 66 -1.93 -9.25 -1.60
N VAL A 67 -2.33 -8.35 -0.71
CA VAL A 67 -2.79 -7.02 -1.10
C VAL A 67 -1.60 -6.17 -1.54
N GLU A 68 -1.70 -5.57 -2.72
CA GLU A 68 -0.69 -4.63 -3.21
C GLU A 68 -0.92 -3.23 -2.63
N CYS A 69 0.18 -2.56 -2.29
CA CYS A 69 0.17 -1.18 -1.81
C CYS A 69 0.83 -0.24 -2.83
N VAL A 70 0.27 0.96 -2.98
CA VAL A 70 0.84 2.04 -3.81
C VAL A 70 1.11 3.24 -2.91
N ILE A 71 2.36 3.67 -2.81
CA ILE A 71 2.75 4.83 -2.00
C ILE A 71 2.83 6.08 -2.90
N ALA A 72 2.44 7.24 -2.39
CA ALA A 72 2.66 8.52 -3.09
C ALA A 72 4.16 8.75 -3.39
N ASP A 73 4.48 9.46 -4.49
CA ASP A 73 5.88 9.70 -4.88
C ASP A 73 6.64 10.61 -3.91
N THR A 74 5.93 11.50 -3.23
CA THR A 74 6.48 12.45 -2.25
C THR A 74 5.60 12.48 -1.01
N CYS A 75 6.14 12.97 0.11
CA CYS A 75 5.29 13.38 1.22
C CYS A 75 4.35 14.53 0.80
N ILE A 76 3.21 14.62 1.48
CA ILE A 76 2.09 15.50 1.13
C ILE A 76 1.95 16.53 2.25
N GLY A 77 2.51 17.72 2.04
CA GLY A 77 2.36 18.90 2.89
C GLY A 77 1.38 19.94 2.36
N GLY A 78 0.83 19.74 1.16
CA GLY A 78 -0.17 20.65 0.60
C GLY A 78 -1.01 20.07 -0.55
N VAL A 79 -1.91 20.92 -1.07
CA VAL A 79 -2.92 20.53 -2.08
C VAL A 79 -2.31 20.10 -3.41
N ALA A 80 -1.20 20.69 -3.84
CA ALA A 80 -0.54 20.34 -5.10
C ALA A 80 0.02 18.91 -5.09
N GLU A 81 0.64 18.49 -3.98
CA GLU A 81 1.13 17.13 -3.76
C GLU A 81 -0.04 16.15 -3.63
N ALA A 82 -1.10 16.55 -2.94
CA ALA A 82 -2.32 15.75 -2.81
C ALA A 82 -2.95 15.45 -4.18
N ALA A 83 -2.99 16.43 -5.08
CA ALA A 83 -3.50 16.26 -6.43
C ALA A 83 -2.59 15.36 -7.30
N ARG A 84 -1.27 15.44 -7.14
CA ARG A 84 -0.34 14.50 -7.80
C ARG A 84 -0.56 13.06 -7.32
N CYS A 85 -0.68 12.88 -6.00
CA CYS A 85 -0.98 11.57 -5.42
C CYS A 85 -2.32 11.00 -5.93
N ALA A 86 -3.37 11.83 -5.96
CA ALA A 86 -4.66 11.42 -6.50
C ALA A 86 -4.57 10.97 -7.96
N ARG A 87 -3.80 11.67 -8.80
CA ARG A 87 -3.55 11.25 -10.20
C ARG A 87 -2.80 9.93 -10.31
N LYS A 88 -1.85 9.66 -9.41
CA LYS A 88 -1.14 8.37 -9.36
C LYS A 88 -2.06 7.21 -8.97
N PHE A 89 -3.07 7.48 -8.14
CA PHE A 89 -3.96 6.46 -7.60
C PHE A 89 -5.20 6.20 -8.46
N ALA A 90 -5.44 7.03 -9.47
CA ALA A 90 -6.57 6.92 -10.38
C ALA A 90 -6.41 5.77 -11.38
#